data_AF-A0A194S2L9-F1
#
_entry.id   AF-A0A194S2L9-F1
#
_cell.length_a   1.000
_cell.length_b   1.000
_cell.length_c   1.000
_cell.angle_alpha   90.00
_cell.angle_beta   90.00
_cell.angle_gamma   90.00
#
_symmetry.space_group_name_H-M   'P 1'
#
loop_
_entity.id
_entity.type
_entity.pdbx_description
1 polymer ?
#
loop_
_entity_poly.entity_id
_entity_poly.type
_entity_poly.pdbx_seq_one_letter_code
_entity_poly.pdbx_strand_id
1 'polypeptide(L)'
;MTNGWVALSHILGWIGTAAWSISFYPQLIINYRRKSVEGLSIDFFSLNPLGFACYTVYNVALYASPTVRRQYGERHDGHYPQAQANDIAFAVHALVFSLITLGSIFVYKRDPKQRLSKFNGAVLTFLLGSIALGTILVATRRILALDLILWLSYVKLYISTTKMLPQAWINYRRKSTVGWSIENILLDFTGGVLSLIQLVIDSWVDGDLRGIIGNPGKLGLGLLALGFDVLFMLQHFVLYRGARVDEDRDRAGDEAGAQPSSASGTTAGESEPLLGSRGRASDSV
;
A
#
# COMPACT_ATOMS: atom_id res chain seq x y z
N MET A 1 -17.14 -5.87 34.08
CA MET A 1 -15.78 -5.46 33.62
C MET A 1 -15.53 -5.79 32.15
N THR A 2 -16.17 -6.82 31.57
CA THR A 2 -16.11 -7.18 30.13
C THR A 2 -16.49 -6.04 29.18
N ASN A 3 -17.49 -5.23 29.52
CA ASN A 3 -17.96 -4.13 28.65
C ASN A 3 -16.90 -3.07 28.33
N GLY A 4 -15.95 -2.82 29.25
CA GLY A 4 -14.87 -1.84 29.01
C GLY A 4 -13.84 -2.33 27.99
N TRP A 5 -13.47 -3.61 28.05
CA TRP A 5 -12.54 -4.23 27.12
C TRP A 5 -13.13 -4.34 25.71
N VAL A 6 -14.41 -4.68 25.60
CA VAL A 6 -15.14 -4.70 24.32
C VAL A 6 -15.17 -3.30 23.70
N ALA A 7 -15.50 -2.27 24.49
CA ALA A 7 -15.50 -0.88 24.02
C ALA A 7 -14.11 -0.44 23.55
N LEU A 8 -13.05 -0.76 24.31
CA LEU A 8 -11.67 -0.48 23.93
C LEU A 8 -11.30 -1.16 22.61
N SER A 9 -11.61 -2.45 22.45
CA SER A 9 -11.40 -3.18 21.19
C SER A 9 -12.04 -2.46 20.01
N HIS A 10 -13.32 -2.09 20.12
CA HIS A 10 -14.01 -1.37 19.04
C HIS A 10 -13.36 -0.01 18.72
N ILE A 11 -12.97 0.76 19.74
CA ILE A 11 -12.30 2.06 19.54
C ILE A 11 -10.97 1.87 18.80
N LEU A 12 -10.12 0.95 19.26
CA LEU A 12 -8.83 0.68 18.63
C LEU A 12 -9.00 0.17 17.20
N GLY A 13 -9.98 -0.71 16.98
CA GLY A 13 -10.32 -1.23 15.66
C GLY A 13 -10.70 -0.14 14.67
N TRP A 14 -11.56 0.80 15.07
CA TRP A 14 -11.97 1.90 14.20
C TRP A 14 -10.86 2.94 13.97
N ILE A 15 -10.03 3.22 14.97
CA ILE A 15 -8.85 4.08 14.79
C ILE A 15 -7.87 3.43 13.81
N GLY A 16 -7.60 2.12 13.97
CA GLY A 16 -6.74 1.37 13.06
C GLY A 16 -7.27 1.36 11.63
N THR A 17 -8.58 1.11 11.46
CA THR A 17 -9.26 1.20 10.15
C THR A 17 -9.12 2.59 9.54
N ALA A 18 -9.30 3.66 10.32
CA ALA A 18 -9.15 5.02 9.82
C ALA A 18 -7.70 5.31 9.39
N ALA A 19 -6.70 4.93 10.20
CA ALA A 19 -5.29 5.09 9.88
C ALA A 19 -4.92 4.39 8.57
N TRP A 20 -5.35 3.13 8.41
CA TRP A 20 -5.15 2.39 7.16
C TRP A 20 -5.88 3.01 5.98
N SER A 21 -7.14 3.43 6.14
CA SER A 21 -7.92 4.05 5.06
C SER A 21 -7.29 5.34 4.54
N ILE A 22 -6.79 6.21 5.43
CA ILE A 22 -6.17 7.49 5.05
C ILE A 22 -4.97 7.26 4.11
N SER A 23 -4.22 6.18 4.28
CA SER A 23 -3.04 5.87 3.45
C SER A 23 -3.35 5.70 1.95
N PHE A 24 -4.60 5.43 1.56
CA PHE A 24 -4.99 5.26 0.16
C PHE A 24 -5.19 6.58 -0.58
N TYR A 25 -5.44 7.68 0.13
CA TYR A 25 -5.82 8.96 -0.46
C TYR A 25 -4.68 9.67 -1.20
N PRO A 26 -3.44 9.76 -0.66
CA PRO A 26 -2.39 10.54 -1.29
C PRO A 26 -2.13 10.15 -2.74
N GLN A 27 -2.03 8.85 -3.02
CA GLN A 27 -1.78 8.36 -4.37
C GLN A 27 -2.93 8.70 -5.33
N LEU A 28 -4.17 8.54 -4.86
CA LEU A 28 -5.35 8.83 -5.67
C LEU A 28 -5.46 10.33 -5.99
N ILE A 29 -5.17 11.19 -5.01
CA ILE A 29 -5.14 12.64 -5.16
C ILE A 29 -4.07 13.05 -6.18
N ILE A 30 -2.87 12.48 -6.09
CA ILE A 30 -1.77 12.77 -7.02
C ILE A 30 -2.16 12.37 -8.45
N ASN A 31 -2.71 11.17 -8.64
CA ASN A 31 -3.17 10.70 -9.96
C ASN A 31 -4.26 11.62 -10.51
N TYR A 32 -5.23 12.00 -9.67
CA TYR A 32 -6.32 12.90 -10.06
C TYR A 32 -5.84 14.30 -10.44
N ARG A 33 -4.89 14.86 -9.69
CA ARG A 33 -4.32 16.19 -9.96
C ARG A 33 -3.45 16.20 -11.22
N ARG A 34 -2.60 15.19 -11.39
CA ARG A 34 -1.69 15.08 -12.55
C ARG A 34 -2.39 14.61 -13.82
N LYS A 35 -3.59 14.03 -13.70
CA LYS A 35 -4.30 13.33 -14.79
C LYS A 35 -3.39 12.32 -15.53
N SER A 36 -2.46 11.73 -14.78
CA SER A 36 -1.42 10.83 -15.28
C SER A 36 -1.16 9.74 -14.25
N VAL A 37 -0.93 8.53 -14.75
CA VAL A 37 -0.51 7.34 -13.99
C VAL A 37 0.93 6.93 -14.34
N GLU A 38 1.68 7.82 -15.01
CA GLU A 38 3.12 7.62 -15.26
C GLU A 38 3.87 7.45 -13.93
N GLY A 39 4.65 6.38 -13.83
CA GLY A 39 5.37 5.99 -12.60
C GLY A 39 4.61 4.98 -11.73
N LEU A 40 3.32 4.72 -11.97
CA LEU A 40 2.61 3.64 -11.29
C LEU A 40 3.00 2.27 -11.87
N SER A 41 3.18 1.30 -10.97
CA SER A 41 3.34 -0.11 -11.36
C SER A 41 1.99 -0.71 -11.72
N ILE A 42 1.72 -0.86 -13.03
CA ILE A 42 0.49 -1.52 -13.50
C ILE A 42 0.35 -2.91 -12.88
N ASP A 43 1.45 -3.63 -12.70
CA ASP A 43 1.43 -4.97 -12.12
C ASP A 43 0.86 -4.96 -10.69
N PHE A 44 1.31 -4.02 -9.86
CA PHE A 44 0.86 -3.92 -8.47
C PHE A 44 -0.60 -3.48 -8.36
N PHE A 45 -0.98 -2.45 -9.11
CA PHE A 45 -2.35 -1.93 -9.05
C PHE A 45 -3.38 -2.85 -9.71
N SER A 46 -2.95 -3.78 -10.58
CA SER A 46 -3.82 -4.81 -11.15
C SER A 46 -4.10 -5.98 -10.20
N LEU A 47 -3.18 -6.31 -9.30
CA LEU A 47 -3.39 -7.37 -8.30
C LEU A 47 -4.20 -6.92 -7.08
N ASN A 48 -4.10 -5.63 -6.71
CA ASN A 48 -4.74 -5.10 -5.50
C ASN A 48 -6.26 -5.34 -5.43
N PRO A 49 -7.06 -5.12 -6.51
CA PRO A 49 -8.49 -5.39 -6.48
C PRO A 49 -8.82 -6.84 -6.17
N LEU A 50 -8.09 -7.81 -6.76
CA LEU A 50 -8.31 -9.22 -6.47
C LEU A 50 -8.01 -9.51 -4.99
N GLY A 51 -6.89 -9.01 -4.47
CA GLY A 51 -6.51 -9.19 -3.07
C GLY A 51 -7.56 -8.63 -2.11
N PHE A 52 -8.00 -7.38 -2.31
CA PHE A 52 -9.01 -6.76 -1.46
C PHE A 52 -10.41 -7.35 -1.65
N ALA A 53 -10.74 -7.87 -2.83
CA ALA A 53 -11.98 -8.62 -3.04
C ALA A 53 -11.97 -9.92 -2.22
N CYS A 54 -10.87 -10.68 -2.28
CA CYS A 54 -10.68 -11.89 -1.48
C CYS A 54 -10.78 -11.57 0.03
N TYR A 55 -10.12 -10.48 0.47
CA TYR A 55 -10.15 -10.06 1.86
C TYR A 55 -11.53 -9.57 2.31
N THR A 56 -12.28 -8.91 1.43
CA THR A 56 -13.66 -8.48 1.71
C THR A 56 -14.57 -9.68 1.87
N VAL A 57 -14.54 -10.63 0.92
CA VAL A 57 -15.34 -11.87 1.01
C VAL A 57 -14.96 -12.66 2.26
N TYR A 58 -13.68 -12.73 2.59
CA TYR A 58 -13.18 -13.38 3.80
C TYR A 58 -13.80 -12.79 5.08
N ASN A 59 -13.67 -11.47 5.28
CA ASN A 59 -14.18 -10.82 6.49
C ASN A 59 -15.71 -10.86 6.57
N VAL A 60 -16.41 -10.63 5.45
CA VAL A 60 -17.88 -10.72 5.40
C VAL A 60 -18.36 -12.14 5.71
N ALA A 61 -17.69 -13.16 5.18
CA ALA A 61 -18.08 -14.55 5.41
C ALA A 61 -17.88 -14.97 6.87
N LEU A 62 -16.75 -14.62 7.49
CA LEU A 62 -16.51 -14.90 8.91
C LEU A 62 -17.47 -14.13 9.82
N TYR A 63 -17.85 -12.91 9.44
CA TYR A 63 -18.77 -12.10 10.23
C TYR A 63 -20.23 -12.54 10.11
N ALA A 64 -20.72 -12.75 8.87
CA ALA A 64 -22.16 -12.85 8.59
C ALA A 64 -22.65 -14.23 8.18
N SER A 65 -21.80 -15.11 7.62
CA SER A 65 -22.28 -16.39 7.05
C SER A 65 -22.54 -17.43 8.13
N PRO A 66 -23.79 -17.90 8.32
CA PRO A 66 -24.09 -18.92 9.33
C PRO A 66 -23.35 -20.23 9.07
N THR A 67 -23.21 -20.62 7.81
CA THR A 67 -22.51 -21.85 7.40
C THR A 67 -21.03 -21.78 7.75
N VAL A 68 -20.35 -20.68 7.42
CA VAL A 68 -18.91 -20.53 7.67
C VAL A 68 -18.64 -20.43 9.17
N ARG A 69 -19.46 -19.68 9.90
CA ARG A 69 -19.35 -19.56 11.37
C ARG A 69 -19.58 -20.89 12.08
N ARG A 70 -20.55 -21.69 11.63
CA ARG A 70 -20.78 -23.04 12.17
C ARG A 70 -19.58 -23.95 11.90
N GLN A 71 -19.10 -24.01 10.66
CA GLN A 71 -17.92 -24.81 10.30
C GLN A 71 -16.66 -24.37 11.07
N TYR A 72 -16.56 -23.07 11.38
CA TYR A 72 -15.48 -22.55 12.19
C TYR A 72 -15.59 -23.03 13.64
N GLY A 73 -16.77 -22.92 14.26
CA GLY A 73 -17.00 -23.41 15.61
C GLY A 73 -16.78 -24.91 15.76
N GLU A 74 -17.20 -25.70 14.77
CA GLU A 74 -16.90 -27.15 14.71
C GLU A 74 -15.39 -27.45 14.71
N ARG A 75 -14.57 -26.53 14.20
CA ARG A 75 -13.10 -26.66 14.13
C ARG A 75 -12.36 -26.06 15.34
N HIS A 76 -13.00 -25.19 16.11
CA HIS A 76 -12.40 -24.42 17.22
C HIS A 76 -13.19 -24.59 18.53
N ASP A 77 -13.60 -25.82 18.84
CA ASP A 77 -14.24 -26.18 20.12
C ASP A 77 -15.48 -25.33 20.48
N GLY A 78 -16.26 -24.93 19.47
CA GLY A 78 -17.47 -24.13 19.62
C GLY A 78 -17.27 -22.61 19.61
N HIS A 79 -16.04 -22.12 19.54
CA HIS A 79 -15.75 -20.68 19.51
C HIS A 79 -16.08 -20.06 18.14
N TYR A 80 -16.41 -18.78 18.14
CA TYR A 80 -16.73 -18.06 16.92
C TYR A 80 -15.50 -17.33 16.35
N PRO A 81 -15.45 -17.10 15.03
CA PRO A 81 -14.34 -16.37 14.45
C PRO A 81 -14.35 -14.92 14.94
N GLN A 82 -13.16 -14.42 15.30
CA GLN A 82 -12.91 -13.03 15.71
C GLN A 82 -12.93 -12.10 14.49
N ALA A 83 -14.11 -11.88 13.92
CA ALA A 83 -14.35 -10.99 12.80
C ALA A 83 -15.15 -9.77 13.27
N GLN A 84 -14.68 -8.56 12.96
CA GLN A 84 -15.29 -7.32 13.42
C GLN A 84 -15.78 -6.45 12.27
N ALA A 85 -16.76 -5.59 12.54
CA ALA A 85 -17.33 -4.69 11.53
C ALA A 85 -16.29 -3.70 10.96
N ASN A 86 -15.31 -3.27 11.76
CA ASN A 86 -14.24 -2.38 11.32
C ASN A 86 -13.30 -3.05 10.30
N ASP A 87 -13.09 -4.37 10.40
CA ASP A 87 -12.27 -5.14 9.44
C ASP A 87 -12.96 -5.20 8.07
N ILE A 88 -14.30 -5.37 8.06
CA ILE A 88 -15.11 -5.31 6.83
C ILE A 88 -15.06 -3.92 6.23
N ALA A 89 -15.27 -2.88 7.05
CA ALA A 89 -15.26 -1.49 6.59
C ALA A 89 -13.92 -1.15 5.91
N PHE A 90 -12.80 -1.54 6.53
CA PHE A 90 -11.48 -1.40 5.93
C PHE A 90 -11.36 -2.17 4.61
N ALA A 91 -11.72 -3.45 4.58
CA ALA A 91 -11.58 -4.30 3.40
C ALA A 91 -12.37 -3.76 2.20
N VAL A 92 -13.63 -3.34 2.42
CA VAL A 92 -14.50 -2.75 1.41
C VAL A 92 -13.95 -1.41 0.92
N HIS A 93 -13.51 -0.55 1.83
CA HIS A 93 -12.93 0.74 1.48
C HIS A 93 -11.69 0.58 0.60
N ALA A 94 -10.77 -0.31 1.00
CA ALA A 94 -9.57 -0.62 0.23
C ALA A 94 -9.88 -1.24 -1.13
N LEU A 95 -10.91 -2.10 -1.22
CA LEU A 95 -11.40 -2.63 -2.49
C LEU A 95 -11.87 -1.50 -3.42
N VAL A 96 -12.72 -0.60 -2.93
CA VAL A 96 -13.21 0.55 -3.71
C VAL A 96 -12.05 1.40 -4.21
N PHE A 97 -11.11 1.79 -3.35
CA PHE A 97 -9.97 2.61 -3.75
C PHE A 97 -9.05 1.90 -4.73
N SER A 98 -8.85 0.59 -4.57
CA SER A 98 -8.07 -0.21 -5.52
C SER A 98 -8.74 -0.29 -6.90
N LEU A 99 -10.07 -0.41 -6.96
CA LEU A 99 -10.84 -0.40 -8.21
C LEU A 99 -10.81 0.97 -8.88
N ILE A 100 -10.95 2.06 -8.12
CA ILE A 100 -10.83 3.43 -8.66
C ILE A 100 -9.42 3.63 -9.23
N THR A 101 -8.38 3.18 -8.51
CA THR A 101 -7.00 3.32 -8.98
C THR A 101 -6.76 2.49 -10.24
N LEU A 102 -7.26 1.25 -10.30
CA LEU A 102 -7.20 0.44 -11.51
C LEU A 102 -7.96 1.11 -12.67
N GLY A 103 -9.16 1.64 -12.42
CA GLY A 103 -9.94 2.39 -13.40
C GLY A 103 -9.18 3.60 -13.95
N SER A 104 -8.46 4.32 -13.08
CA SER A 104 -7.65 5.47 -13.48
C SER A 104 -6.56 5.13 -14.50
N ILE A 105 -6.06 3.88 -14.51
CA ILE A 105 -5.05 3.41 -15.49
C ILE A 105 -5.63 3.39 -16.92
N PHE A 106 -6.94 3.18 -17.06
CA PHE A 106 -7.61 3.15 -18.37
C PHE A 106 -8.05 4.54 -18.85
N VAL A 107 -8.15 5.52 -17.94
CA VAL A 107 -8.68 6.86 -18.23
C VAL A 107 -7.57 7.92 -18.36
N TYR A 108 -6.54 7.84 -17.52
CA TYR A 108 -5.49 8.86 -17.45
C TYR A 108 -4.32 8.55 -18.38
N LYS A 109 -3.50 9.58 -18.65
CA LYS A 109 -2.30 9.43 -19.45
C LYS A 109 -1.38 8.40 -18.81
N ARG A 110 -0.90 7.44 -19.61
CA ARG A 110 0.05 6.41 -19.19
C ARG A 110 1.17 6.30 -20.22
N ASP A 111 2.33 5.83 -19.79
CA ASP A 111 3.42 5.50 -20.72
C ASP A 111 2.98 4.31 -21.59
N PRO A 112 3.05 4.40 -22.93
CA PRO A 112 2.70 3.29 -23.83
C PRO A 112 3.46 1.97 -23.56
N LYS A 113 4.64 2.05 -22.93
CA LYS A 113 5.47 0.92 -22.53
C LYS A 113 5.01 0.29 -21.22
N GLN A 114 4.29 1.02 -20.36
CA GLN A 114 3.69 0.45 -19.15
C GLN A 114 2.60 -0.53 -19.57
N ARG A 115 2.86 -1.83 -19.38
CA ARG A 115 1.93 -2.92 -19.66
C ARG A 115 1.98 -3.93 -18.52
N LEU A 116 0.90 -4.69 -18.36
CA LEU A 116 0.88 -5.83 -17.46
C LEU A 116 1.96 -6.82 -17.89
N SER A 117 2.85 -7.20 -16.98
CA SER A 117 3.87 -8.20 -17.27
C SER A 117 3.24 -9.58 -17.46
N LYS A 118 3.84 -10.40 -18.33
CA LYS A 118 3.38 -11.78 -18.58
C LYS A 118 3.38 -12.60 -17.30
N PHE A 119 4.38 -12.39 -16.44
CA PHE A 119 4.46 -13.02 -15.13
C PHE A 119 3.26 -12.66 -14.26
N ASN A 120 2.93 -11.37 -14.15
CA ASN A 120 1.78 -10.93 -13.37
C ASN A 120 0.45 -11.44 -13.93
N GLY A 121 0.31 -11.49 -15.26
CA GLY A 121 -0.84 -12.10 -15.92
C GLY A 121 -0.98 -13.60 -15.60
N ALA A 122 0.12 -14.34 -15.59
CA ALA A 122 0.14 -15.76 -15.22
C ALA A 122 -0.24 -15.97 -13.74
N VAL A 123 0.30 -15.15 -12.83
CA VAL A 123 -0.05 -15.15 -11.41
C VAL A 123 -1.55 -14.87 -11.23
N LEU A 124 -2.09 -13.84 -11.89
CA LEU A 124 -3.51 -13.49 -11.80
C LEU A 124 -4.39 -14.65 -12.28
N THR A 125 -4.02 -15.28 -13.41
CA THR A 125 -4.75 -16.42 -13.98
C THR A 125 -4.72 -17.62 -13.04
N PHE A 126 -3.56 -17.92 -12.45
CA PHE A 126 -3.42 -18.99 -11.47
C PHE A 126 -4.26 -18.75 -10.22
N LEU A 127 -4.21 -17.54 -9.65
CA LEU A 127 -4.98 -17.19 -8.46
C LEU A 127 -6.49 -17.29 -8.74
N LEU A 128 -6.97 -16.71 -9.84
CA LEU A 128 -8.38 -16.82 -10.24
C LEU A 128 -8.79 -18.28 -10.49
N GLY A 129 -7.94 -19.07 -11.16
CA GLY A 129 -8.16 -20.50 -11.37
C GLY A 129 -8.25 -21.29 -10.06
N SER A 130 -7.40 -21.00 -9.07
CA SER A 130 -7.45 -21.64 -7.75
C SER A 130 -8.74 -21.32 -7.00
N ILE A 131 -9.24 -20.08 -7.10
CA ILE A 131 -10.50 -19.64 -6.49
C ILE A 131 -11.69 -20.32 -7.19
N ALA A 132 -11.68 -20.38 -8.52
CA ALA A 132 -12.70 -21.08 -9.28
C ALA A 132 -12.75 -22.57 -8.94
N LEU A 133 -11.60 -23.23 -8.89
CA LEU A 133 -11.49 -24.63 -8.47
C LEU A 133 -12.02 -24.83 -7.04
N GLY A 134 -11.58 -24.00 -6.08
CA GLY A 134 -12.07 -24.06 -4.71
C GLY A 134 -13.59 -23.87 -4.62
N THR A 135 -14.15 -22.97 -5.41
CA THR A 135 -15.60 -22.76 -5.51
C THR A 135 -16.33 -24.00 -6.02
N ILE A 136 -15.80 -24.66 -7.06
CA ILE A 136 -16.34 -25.93 -7.59
C ILE A 136 -16.26 -27.03 -6.53
N LEU A 137 -15.15 -27.13 -5.79
CA LEU A 137 -14.98 -28.13 -4.74
C LEU A 137 -15.96 -27.91 -3.58
N VAL A 138 -16.26 -26.66 -3.21
CA VAL A 138 -17.31 -26.34 -2.24
C VAL A 138 -18.69 -26.72 -2.79
N ALA A 139 -19.00 -26.36 -4.04
CA ALA A 139 -20.28 -26.67 -4.68
C ALA A 139 -20.53 -28.19 -4.80
N THR A 140 -19.47 -28.96 -5.05
CA THR A 140 -19.50 -30.43 -5.11
C THR A 140 -19.32 -31.11 -3.74
N ARG A 141 -19.33 -30.32 -2.65
CA ARG A 141 -19.20 -30.79 -1.25
C ARG A 141 -17.94 -31.62 -0.98
N ARG A 142 -16.85 -31.35 -1.70
CA ARG A 142 -15.54 -31.99 -1.51
C ARG A 142 -14.71 -31.31 -0.42
N ILE A 143 -14.89 -30.00 -0.24
CA ILE A 143 -14.27 -29.21 0.82
C ILE A 143 -15.33 -28.33 1.51
N LEU A 144 -15.01 -27.80 2.69
CA LEU A 144 -15.91 -26.91 3.40
C LEU A 144 -15.83 -25.49 2.84
N ALA A 145 -16.91 -24.71 3.00
CA ALA A 145 -16.91 -23.30 2.63
C ALA A 145 -15.85 -22.53 3.42
N LEU A 146 -15.65 -22.87 4.69
CA LEU A 146 -14.58 -22.33 5.52
C LEU A 146 -13.18 -22.49 4.88
N ASP A 147 -12.90 -23.64 4.25
CA ASP A 147 -11.58 -23.88 3.63
C ASP A 147 -11.33 -22.93 2.46
N LEU A 148 -12.35 -22.70 1.62
CA LEU A 148 -12.28 -21.69 0.56
C LEU A 148 -12.12 -20.29 1.14
N ILE A 149 -12.86 -19.94 2.19
CA ILE A 149 -12.77 -18.63 2.84
C ILE A 149 -11.36 -18.40 3.41
N LEU A 150 -10.77 -19.39 4.08
CA LEU A 150 -9.39 -19.31 4.55
C LEU A 150 -8.40 -19.21 3.39
N TRP A 151 -8.62 -19.93 2.28
CA TRP A 151 -7.83 -19.80 1.06
C TRP A 151 -7.82 -18.37 0.51
N LEU A 152 -8.98 -17.69 0.47
CA LEU A 152 -9.06 -16.28 0.04
C LEU A 152 -8.19 -15.37 0.91
N SER A 153 -8.09 -15.63 2.21
CA SER A 153 -7.19 -14.87 3.08
C SER A 153 -5.72 -15.08 2.70
N TYR A 154 -5.30 -16.30 2.38
CA TYR A 154 -3.94 -16.59 1.93
C TYR A 154 -3.62 -15.96 0.56
N VAL A 155 -4.60 -15.91 -0.36
CA VAL A 155 -4.45 -15.16 -1.62
C VAL A 155 -4.18 -13.67 -1.34
N LYS A 156 -4.93 -13.06 -0.41
CA LYS A 156 -4.68 -11.68 0.02
C LYS A 156 -3.29 -11.50 0.61
N LEU A 157 -2.84 -12.41 1.48
CA LEU A 157 -1.52 -12.35 2.11
C LEU A 157 -0.42 -12.46 1.05
N TYR A 158 -0.53 -13.41 0.13
CA TYR A 158 0.40 -13.57 -0.99
C TYR A 158 0.52 -12.29 -1.82
N ILE A 159 -0.61 -11.71 -2.26
CA ILE A 159 -0.62 -10.45 -3.02
C ILE A 159 0.02 -9.30 -2.21
N SER A 160 -0.18 -9.30 -0.90
CA SER A 160 0.38 -8.26 -0.03
C SER A 160 1.89 -8.41 0.13
N THR A 161 2.42 -9.62 0.11
CA THR A 161 3.87 -9.89 0.13
C THR A 161 4.53 -9.56 -1.20
N THR A 162 3.87 -9.88 -2.33
CA THR A 162 4.44 -9.65 -3.67
C THR A 162 4.65 -8.17 -3.99
N LYS A 163 3.89 -7.26 -3.36
CA LYS A 163 4.13 -5.81 -3.47
C LYS A 163 5.30 -5.32 -2.62
N MET A 164 5.48 -5.88 -1.42
CA MET A 164 6.44 -5.34 -0.45
C MET A 164 7.87 -5.82 -0.68
N LEU A 165 8.04 -7.07 -1.14
CA LEU A 165 9.36 -7.64 -1.41
C LEU A 165 10.14 -6.87 -2.50
N PRO A 166 9.57 -6.57 -3.68
CA PRO A 166 10.29 -5.79 -4.69
C PRO A 166 10.69 -4.41 -4.20
N GLN A 167 9.83 -3.75 -3.41
CA GLN A 167 10.13 -2.43 -2.88
C GLN A 167 11.30 -2.48 -1.88
N ALA A 168 11.28 -3.45 -0.96
CA ALA A 168 12.37 -3.68 -0.02
C ALA A 168 13.70 -3.93 -0.74
N TRP A 169 13.66 -4.71 -1.82
CA TRP A 169 14.82 -5.01 -2.66
C TRP A 169 15.33 -3.78 -3.42
N ILE A 170 14.43 -2.98 -3.99
CA ILE A 170 14.80 -1.74 -4.71
C ILE A 170 15.46 -0.76 -3.75
N ASN A 171 14.90 -0.55 -2.56
CA ASN A 171 15.50 0.30 -1.52
C ASN A 171 16.90 -0.21 -1.16
N TYR A 172 17.05 -1.53 -1.00
CA TYR A 172 18.34 -2.17 -0.72
C TYR A 172 19.36 -1.99 -1.84
N ARG A 173 18.94 -2.12 -3.10
CA ARG A 173 19.82 -2.00 -4.27
C ARG A 173 20.22 -0.55 -4.53
N ARG A 174 19.29 0.39 -4.38
CA ARG A 174 19.52 1.83 -4.57
C ARG A 174 20.20 2.49 -3.38
N LYS A 175 20.21 1.83 -2.22
CA LYS A 175 20.67 2.41 -0.95
C LYS A 175 20.00 3.74 -0.63
N SER A 176 18.74 3.87 -1.02
CA SER A 176 17.94 5.09 -0.87
C SER A 176 16.46 4.74 -0.78
N THR A 177 15.76 5.49 0.07
CA THR A 177 14.30 5.48 0.23
C THR A 177 13.68 6.80 -0.23
N VAL A 178 14.40 7.57 -1.04
CA VAL A 178 13.92 8.80 -1.65
C VAL A 178 12.86 8.47 -2.72
N GLY A 179 11.78 9.26 -2.76
CA GLY A 179 10.74 9.16 -3.79
C GLY A 179 9.43 8.50 -3.37
N TRP A 180 9.24 8.17 -2.10
CA TRP A 180 7.96 7.71 -1.54
C TRP A 180 7.69 8.30 -0.16
N SER A 181 6.41 8.44 0.20
CA SER A 181 5.96 9.03 1.46
C SER A 181 6.15 8.04 2.61
N ILE A 182 7.03 8.39 3.56
CA ILE A 182 7.27 7.62 4.78
C ILE A 182 6.07 7.72 5.74
N GLU A 183 5.30 8.80 5.66
CA GLU A 183 4.09 9.03 6.46
C GLU A 183 3.06 7.92 6.22
N ASN A 184 2.92 7.44 4.98
CA ASN A 184 2.05 6.31 4.67
C ASN A 184 2.50 5.02 5.38
N ILE A 185 3.81 4.79 5.50
CA ILE A 185 4.36 3.63 6.21
C ILE A 185 4.11 3.76 7.73
N LEU A 186 4.23 4.96 8.29
CA LEU A 186 3.92 5.18 9.70
C LEU A 186 2.42 4.99 10.02
N LEU A 187 1.54 5.39 9.10
CA LEU A 187 0.10 5.14 9.21
C LEU A 187 -0.22 3.64 9.06
N ASP A 188 0.43 2.93 8.13
CA ASP A 188 0.28 1.47 7.95
C ASP A 188 0.72 0.73 9.23
N PHE A 189 1.88 1.11 9.78
CA PHE A 189 2.39 0.55 11.03
C PHE A 189 1.43 0.77 12.19
N THR A 190 0.91 2.00 12.32
CA THR A 190 -0.07 2.34 13.37
C THR A 190 -1.34 1.50 13.22
N GLY A 191 -1.88 1.39 12.02
CA GLY A 191 -3.05 0.53 11.73
C GLY A 191 -2.78 -0.94 12.09
N GLY A 192 -1.61 -1.46 11.71
CA GLY A 192 -1.18 -2.83 12.01
C GLY A 192 -1.06 -3.11 13.50
N VAL A 193 -0.41 -2.22 14.27
CA VAL A 193 -0.29 -2.36 15.74
C VAL A 193 -1.67 -2.38 16.38
N LEU A 194 -2.53 -1.41 16.04
CA LEU A 194 -3.87 -1.29 16.60
C LEU A 194 -4.74 -2.51 16.26
N SER A 195 -4.64 -3.03 15.03
CA SER A 195 -5.37 -4.22 14.59
C SER A 195 -4.95 -5.48 15.35
N LEU A 196 -3.65 -5.66 15.63
CA LEU A 196 -3.17 -6.78 16.43
C LEU A 196 -3.53 -6.66 17.91
N ILE A 197 -3.45 -5.45 18.48
CA ILE A 197 -3.92 -5.20 19.86
C ILE A 197 -5.41 -5.52 19.96
N GLN A 198 -6.22 -5.07 19.00
CA GLN A 198 -7.64 -5.40 18.93
C GLN A 198 -7.85 -6.91 18.93
N LEU A 199 -7.14 -7.65 18.07
CA LEU A 199 -7.26 -9.11 17.98
C LEU A 199 -6.90 -9.82 19.30
N VAL A 200 -5.87 -9.34 20.00
CA VAL A 200 -5.48 -9.89 21.31
C VAL A 200 -6.57 -9.61 22.36
N ILE A 201 -7.13 -8.39 22.39
CA ILE A 201 -8.21 -8.05 23.32
C ILE A 201 -9.46 -8.89 23.03
N ASP A 202 -9.84 -9.04 21.77
CA ASP A 202 -11.00 -9.83 21.36
C ASP A 202 -10.86 -11.29 21.81
N SER A 203 -9.73 -11.92 21.52
CA SER A 203 -9.44 -13.28 22.00
C SER A 203 -9.36 -13.41 23.52
N TRP A 204 -8.87 -12.39 24.22
CA TRP A 204 -8.85 -12.37 25.67
C TRP A 204 -10.27 -12.29 26.26
N VAL A 205 -11.13 -11.44 25.70
CA VAL A 205 -12.52 -11.28 26.13
C VAL A 205 -13.34 -12.53 25.86
N ASP A 206 -13.11 -13.18 24.72
CA ASP A 206 -13.79 -14.43 24.34
C ASP A 206 -13.29 -15.65 25.14
N GLY A 207 -12.16 -15.52 25.85
CA GLY A 207 -11.56 -16.62 26.60
C GLY A 207 -10.83 -17.65 25.74
N ASP A 208 -10.68 -17.38 24.43
CA ASP A 208 -9.99 -18.25 23.48
C ASP A 208 -8.85 -17.54 22.74
N LEU A 209 -7.63 -17.80 23.20
CA LEU A 209 -6.41 -17.33 22.56
C LEU A 209 -6.15 -18.02 21.21
N ARG A 210 -6.76 -19.18 20.94
CA ARG A 210 -6.66 -19.82 19.62
C ARG A 210 -7.39 -19.00 18.56
N GLY A 211 -8.35 -18.16 18.94
CA GLY A 211 -9.00 -17.17 18.07
C GLY A 211 -8.01 -16.25 17.34
N ILE A 212 -6.83 -15.97 17.92
CA ILE A 212 -5.75 -15.21 17.28
C ILE A 212 -5.26 -15.93 16.01
N ILE A 213 -4.96 -17.23 16.14
CA ILE A 213 -4.46 -18.07 15.04
C ILE A 213 -5.61 -18.46 14.09
N GLY A 214 -6.82 -18.57 14.62
CA GLY A 214 -8.03 -18.88 13.87
C GLY A 214 -8.48 -17.78 12.92
N ASN A 215 -7.96 -16.54 13.02
CA ASN A 215 -8.10 -15.49 12.01
C ASN A 215 -6.76 -15.25 11.28
N PRO A 216 -6.30 -16.19 10.42
CA PRO A 216 -5.00 -16.08 9.78
C PRO A 216 -4.93 -14.89 8.81
N GLY A 217 -6.07 -14.42 8.29
CA GLY A 217 -6.12 -13.24 7.44
C GLY A 217 -5.74 -11.96 8.19
N LYS A 218 -6.39 -11.71 9.34
CA LYS A 218 -6.13 -10.52 10.16
C LYS A 218 -4.75 -10.59 10.80
N LEU A 219 -4.42 -11.71 11.44
CA LEU A 219 -3.10 -11.92 12.05
C LEU A 219 -1.98 -11.81 11.01
N GLY A 220 -2.10 -12.52 9.89
CA GLY A 220 -1.11 -12.52 8.83
C GLY A 220 -0.93 -11.14 8.20
N LEU A 221 -2.02 -10.41 7.97
CA LEU A 221 -1.95 -9.07 7.39
C LEU A 221 -1.26 -8.09 8.35
N GLY A 222 -1.62 -8.13 9.64
CA GLY A 222 -0.98 -7.31 10.67
C GLY A 222 0.50 -7.59 10.80
N LEU A 223 0.90 -8.86 10.89
CA LEU A 223 2.32 -9.25 11.01
C LEU A 223 3.13 -8.91 9.76
N LEU A 224 2.58 -9.14 8.56
CA LEU A 224 3.26 -8.77 7.31
C LEU A 224 3.44 -7.26 7.22
N ALA A 225 2.39 -6.47 7.50
CA ALA A 225 2.47 -5.02 7.51
C ALA A 225 3.57 -4.54 8.48
N LEU A 226 3.49 -4.94 9.75
CA LEU A 226 4.48 -4.54 10.76
C LEU A 226 5.92 -4.94 10.40
N GLY A 227 6.12 -6.15 9.89
CA GLY A 227 7.45 -6.63 9.51
C GLY A 227 8.07 -5.79 8.38
N PHE A 228 7.28 -5.49 7.34
CA PHE A 228 7.75 -4.64 6.24
C PHE A 228 7.86 -3.18 6.64
N ASP A 229 6.96 -2.66 7.46
CA ASP A 229 7.02 -1.28 7.93
C ASP A 229 8.25 -1.05 8.79
N VAL A 230 8.58 -1.98 9.71
CA VAL A 230 9.83 -1.92 10.48
C VAL A 230 11.04 -1.96 9.54
N LEU A 231 11.04 -2.84 8.54
CA LEU A 231 12.11 -2.88 7.54
C LEU A 231 12.26 -1.54 6.81
N PHE A 232 11.15 -0.93 6.38
CA PHE A 232 11.16 0.34 5.67
C PHE A 232 11.56 1.51 6.56
N MET A 233 11.11 1.53 7.82
CA MET A 233 11.53 2.52 8.80
C MET A 233 13.04 2.41 9.10
N LEU A 234 13.58 1.19 9.24
CA LEU A 234 15.01 0.97 9.42
C LEU A 234 15.80 1.41 8.18
N GLN A 235 15.32 1.08 6.98
CA GLN A 235 15.92 1.55 5.73
C GLN A 235 15.92 3.08 5.66
N HIS A 236 14.82 3.73 6.03
CA HIS A 236 14.62 5.16 5.88
C HIS A 236 15.36 6.00 6.95
N PHE A 237 15.21 5.66 8.23
CA PHE A 237 15.73 6.47 9.34
C PHE A 237 17.15 6.09 9.76
N VAL A 238 17.55 4.83 9.55
CA VAL A 238 18.84 4.32 10.05
C VAL A 238 19.82 4.10 8.90
N LEU A 239 19.50 3.21 7.95
CA LEU A 239 20.48 2.74 6.97
C LEU A 239 20.79 3.75 5.85
N TYR A 240 19.76 4.42 5.33
CA TYR A 240 19.88 5.27 4.14
C TYR A 240 19.64 6.75 4.42
N ARG A 241 19.84 7.17 5.68
CA ARG A 241 19.73 8.57 6.10
C ARG A 241 20.62 9.50 5.27
N GLY A 242 21.81 9.05 4.87
CA GLY A 242 22.76 9.83 4.07
C GLY A 242 22.18 10.29 2.74
N ALA A 243 21.58 9.37 1.97
CA ALA A 243 20.98 9.67 0.67
C ALA A 243 19.85 10.72 0.75
N ARG A 244 19.16 10.83 1.89
CA ARG A 244 18.14 11.87 2.13
C ARG A 244 18.79 13.22 2.42
N VAL A 245 19.84 13.25 3.24
CA VAL A 245 20.56 14.49 3.56
C VAL A 245 21.17 15.11 2.30
N ASP A 246 21.68 14.28 1.40
CA ASP A 246 22.21 14.75 0.12
C ASP A 246 21.10 15.33 -0.78
N GLU A 247 19.95 14.66 -0.89
CA GLU A 247 18.80 15.20 -1.64
C GLU A 247 18.24 16.51 -1.05
N ASP A 248 18.14 16.59 0.28
CA ASP A 248 17.67 17.81 0.97
C ASP A 248 18.65 18.98 0.73
N ARG A 249 19.96 18.70 0.65
CA ARG A 249 20.99 19.69 0.30
C ARG A 249 20.89 20.14 -1.16
N ASP A 250 20.71 19.20 -2.08
CA ASP A 250 20.58 19.51 -3.51
C ASP A 250 19.35 20.39 -3.76
N ARG A 251 18.21 20.07 -3.14
CA ARG A 251 16.99 20.90 -3.23
C ARG A 251 17.19 22.30 -2.66
N ALA A 252 17.85 22.43 -1.50
CA ALA A 252 18.16 23.73 -0.92
C ALA A 252 19.12 24.55 -1.79
N GLY A 253 20.06 23.90 -2.47
CA GLY A 253 20.95 24.53 -3.45
C GLY A 253 20.21 25.05 -4.69
N ASP A 254 19.29 24.25 -5.23
CA ASP A 254 18.46 24.65 -6.38
C ASP A 254 17.51 25.83 -6.02
N GLU A 255 16.89 25.81 -4.84
CA GLU A 255 16.03 26.90 -4.38
C GLU A 255 16.82 28.20 -4.10
N ALA A 256 18.05 28.09 -3.60
CA ALA A 256 18.94 29.24 -3.41
C ALA A 256 19.45 29.80 -4.75
N GLY A 257 19.67 28.95 -5.76
CA GLY A 257 20.06 29.35 -7.11
C GLY A 257 18.90 29.89 -7.98
N ALA A 258 17.65 29.56 -7.64
CA ALA A 258 16.46 29.98 -8.37
C ALA A 258 15.83 31.30 -7.87
N GLN A 259 16.39 31.96 -6.85
CA GLN A 259 15.96 33.31 -6.49
C GLN A 259 16.30 34.29 -7.63
N PRO A 260 15.33 35.03 -8.21
CA PRO A 260 15.65 36.03 -9.20
C PRO A 260 16.45 37.13 -8.52
N SER A 261 17.58 37.50 -9.12
CA SER A 261 18.36 38.67 -8.70
C SER A 261 17.54 39.94 -8.96
N SER A 262 16.58 40.27 -8.09
CA SER A 262 15.86 41.54 -8.15
C SER A 262 16.47 42.56 -7.20
N ALA A 263 17.33 43.40 -7.81
CA ALA A 263 17.55 44.83 -7.59
C ALA A 263 18.27 45.35 -6.32
N SER A 264 19.46 45.95 -6.54
CA SER A 264 19.79 47.35 -6.21
C SER A 264 21.13 47.69 -6.90
N GLY A 265 21.46 48.85 -7.47
CA GLY A 265 20.82 50.15 -7.61
C GLY A 265 21.80 51.06 -8.41
N THR A 266 21.25 51.98 -9.18
CA THR A 266 21.80 52.88 -10.21
C THR A 266 22.88 53.87 -9.73
N THR A 267 23.85 54.27 -10.59
CA THR A 267 24.13 55.68 -10.98
C THR A 267 25.28 55.86 -12.02
N ALA A 268 24.91 56.52 -13.13
CA ALA A 268 25.61 57.56 -13.91
C ALA A 268 27.03 57.34 -14.51
N GLY A 269 27.13 57.62 -15.82
CA GLY A 269 28.28 58.35 -16.38
C GLY A 269 28.90 57.77 -17.67
N GLU A 270 28.90 58.58 -18.71
CA GLU A 270 29.77 58.58 -19.90
C GLU A 270 29.46 57.70 -21.13
N SER A 271 29.37 58.46 -22.21
CA SER A 271 29.12 58.16 -23.61
C SER A 271 30.40 57.79 -24.37
N GLU A 272 30.39 56.66 -25.08
CA GLU A 272 31.10 56.53 -26.37
C GLU A 272 30.59 55.32 -27.18
N PRO A 273 30.42 55.42 -28.52
CA PRO A 273 30.08 54.29 -29.38
C PRO A 273 31.31 53.81 -30.18
N LEU A 274 31.57 52.50 -30.22
CA LEU A 274 32.61 51.93 -31.10
C LEU A 274 32.07 50.71 -31.87
N LEU A 275 31.42 51.00 -32.99
CA LEU A 275 31.45 50.13 -34.17
C LEU A 275 32.72 50.48 -34.96
N GLY A 276 33.74 49.62 -34.87
CA GLY A 276 34.92 49.63 -35.74
C GLY A 276 34.81 48.51 -36.77
N SER A 277 34.65 48.89 -38.04
CA SER A 277 34.69 48.01 -39.20
C SER A 277 36.12 47.81 -39.73
N ARG A 278 36.30 46.77 -40.57
CA ARG A 278 37.48 46.35 -41.40
C ARG A 278 38.38 45.29 -40.74
N GLY A 279 38.87 44.25 -41.43
CA GLY A 279 38.87 43.91 -42.86
C GLY A 279 39.53 42.53 -43.10
N ARG A 280 39.36 42.02 -44.33
CA ARG A 280 39.92 40.77 -44.90
C ARG A 280 41.47 40.73 -44.92
N ALA A 281 42.03 39.52 -44.84
CA ALA A 281 43.11 38.92 -45.68
C ALA A 281 43.47 37.53 -45.07
N SER A 282 43.19 36.40 -45.74
CA SER A 282 44.13 35.60 -46.55
C SER A 282 45.48 35.31 -45.87
N ASP A 283 45.77 34.04 -45.57
CA ASP A 283 46.81 33.28 -46.30
C ASP A 283 46.88 31.80 -45.87
N SER A 284 47.16 30.99 -46.88
CA SER A 284 47.43 29.56 -46.91
C SER A 284 48.79 29.18 -46.31
N VAL A 285 48.89 28.01 -45.67
CA VAL A 285 49.75 26.86 -46.05
C VAL A 285 49.07 25.59 -45.54
#